data_AF-A0A5M6J1Z7-F1
#
_entry.id   AF-A0A5M6J1Z7-F1
#
_cell.length_a   1.000
_cell.length_b   1.000
_cell.length_c   1.000
_cell.angle_alpha   90.00
_cell.angle_beta   90.00
_cell.angle_gamma   90.00
#
_symmetry.space_group_name_H-M   'P 1'
#
loop_
_entity.id
_entity.type
_entity.pdbx_description
1 polymer ?
#
loop_
_entity_poly.entity_id
_entity_poly.type
_entity_poly.pdbx_seq_one_letter_code
_entity_poly.pdbx_strand_id
1 'polypeptide(L)'
;MTIDDTSRFPAPAYRDAVLAPLFDETRRHYAGLLERVNRAHAVMLAEQGLLTEAEAGKLLDALAALRRDIDLDQVTYTGAFEDLFFLIEHLLGERVGRDLAGRLHTGRSRNDMDVTIFKMALKARLRGLIGEVADLAAALLDIAARERATLVVAYTHGQPAQPTTFGHYLAAFAEILLRDLGRLLHAHGDVDLCSMGAAAITTTGFPLSRPRMAELLGFTTFQDNSYGCIAAADYLAGAYAAMKVLFLNVGRFVQDLNSWTSFEVGQLYVPNAFVQVSSIMPQKRNPVPVEHMRLLASHAVGQCDVVMGTLHNTPFTDMNDAEGPTQSAGYQAFATAGRLLPLLTAFVQAVRVREDRARAIIDAACLCMTELADSLARAEGLSFRQAHEVASRLSRQLIETGTGLSGLDAASFAALFTEVVGRPPRLEAEALHRFASPEHFVAVRTLPGGPGEAALTVSLQGLNTRLGDVRDRLAALAQAEDAAMSRLDAAVARLVAIAAER
;
A
#
# COMPACT_ATOMS: atom_id res chain seq x y z
N MET A 1 44.68 1.49 36.25
CA MET A 1 44.08 2.84 36.33
C MET A 1 42.68 2.68 36.87
N THR A 2 42.43 3.14 38.09
CA THR A 2 41.06 3.28 38.61
C THR A 2 40.47 4.54 37.99
N ILE A 3 39.43 4.38 37.18
CA ILE A 3 38.65 5.50 36.63
C ILE A 3 37.68 5.92 37.74
N ASP A 4 37.82 7.16 38.25
CA ASP A 4 36.90 7.76 39.23
C ASP A 4 35.85 8.59 38.48
N ASP A 5 34.77 7.92 38.03
CA ASP A 5 33.66 8.53 37.29
C ASP A 5 32.52 8.93 38.25
N THR A 6 32.28 10.23 38.35
CA THR A 6 31.22 10.83 39.19
C THR A 6 30.06 11.39 38.36
N SER A 7 30.05 11.15 37.04
CA SER A 7 28.98 11.57 36.16
C SER A 7 27.65 10.90 36.51
N ARG A 8 26.53 11.56 36.18
CA ARG A 8 25.19 11.05 36.43
C ARG A 8 24.43 10.88 35.13
N PHE A 9 23.77 9.74 35.00
CA PHE A 9 22.87 9.47 33.90
C PHE A 9 21.52 10.20 34.09
N PRO A 10 20.90 10.69 32.99
CA PRO A 10 21.49 10.86 31.66
C PRO A 10 22.33 12.13 31.57
N ALA A 11 23.41 12.09 30.79
CA ALA A 11 24.11 13.32 30.42
C ALA A 11 23.13 14.28 29.70
N PRO A 12 23.14 15.60 29.98
CA PRO A 12 22.16 16.53 29.40
C PRO A 12 22.07 16.47 27.87
N ALA A 13 23.21 16.36 27.18
CA ALA A 13 23.25 16.23 25.73
C ALA A 13 22.56 14.94 25.24
N TYR A 14 22.72 13.81 25.94
CA TYR A 14 22.07 12.56 25.58
C TYR A 14 20.56 12.59 25.90
N ARG A 15 20.20 13.20 27.04
CA ARG A 15 18.81 13.44 27.44
C ARG A 15 18.06 14.22 26.35
N ASP A 16 18.63 15.34 25.92
CA ASP A 16 17.94 16.29 25.02
C ASP A 16 17.94 15.79 23.57
N ALA A 17 19.02 15.16 23.11
CA ALA A 17 19.15 14.72 21.73
C ALA A 17 18.46 13.37 21.43
N VAL A 18 18.38 12.46 22.42
CA VAL A 18 17.97 11.06 22.19
C VAL A 18 16.82 10.65 23.09
N LEU A 19 17.00 10.72 24.41
CA LEU A 19 16.01 10.12 25.32
C LEU A 19 14.68 10.88 25.36
N ALA A 20 14.70 12.21 25.35
CA ALA A 20 13.46 13.01 25.36
C ALA A 20 12.63 12.80 24.08
N PRO A 21 13.22 12.89 22.86
CA PRO A 21 12.49 12.56 21.63
C PRO A 21 11.97 11.12 21.60
N LEU A 22 12.78 10.14 22.02
CA LEU A 22 12.37 8.73 22.08
C LEU A 22 11.21 8.50 23.05
N PHE A 23 11.25 9.13 24.22
CA PHE A 23 10.17 9.08 25.18
C PHE A 23 8.88 9.62 24.57
N ASP A 24 8.94 10.77 23.89
CA ASP A 24 7.78 11.38 23.23
C ASP A 24 7.22 10.54 22.09
N GLU A 25 8.08 9.92 21.28
CA GLU A 25 7.68 8.99 20.22
C GLU A 25 6.99 7.75 20.80
N THR A 26 7.58 7.15 21.84
CA THR A 26 7.01 5.98 22.52
C THR A 26 5.68 6.29 23.18
N ARG A 27 5.58 7.44 23.84
CA ARG A 27 4.34 7.95 24.42
C ARG A 27 3.25 8.11 23.37
N ARG A 28 3.57 8.73 22.23
CA ARG A 28 2.62 8.97 21.12
C ARG A 28 2.17 7.71 20.40
N HIS A 29 3.07 6.76 20.16
CA HIS A 29 2.80 5.62 19.28
C HIS A 29 2.56 4.30 20.00
N TYR A 30 3.08 4.14 21.23
CA TYR A 30 3.22 2.83 21.86
C TYR A 30 2.61 2.74 23.27
N ALA A 31 2.25 3.84 23.94
CA ALA A 31 1.73 3.81 25.30
C ALA A 31 0.55 2.82 25.51
N GLY A 32 -0.47 2.88 24.65
CA GLY A 32 -1.61 1.95 24.72
C GLY A 32 -1.23 0.49 24.38
N LEU A 33 -0.21 0.29 23.54
CA LEU A 33 0.29 -1.05 23.20
C LEU A 33 1.11 -1.64 24.34
N LEU A 34 1.92 -0.82 25.02
CA LEU A 34 2.65 -1.17 26.24
C LEU A 34 1.69 -1.60 27.34
N GLU A 35 0.60 -0.85 27.55
CA GLU A 35 -0.47 -1.25 28.47
C GLU A 35 -1.05 -2.61 28.10
N ARG A 36 -1.39 -2.82 26.82
CA ARG A 36 -1.95 -4.08 26.32
C ARG A 36 -0.99 -5.26 26.56
N VAL A 37 0.31 -5.09 26.31
CA VAL A 37 1.35 -6.09 26.59
C VAL A 37 1.45 -6.38 28.09
N ASN A 38 1.43 -5.34 28.94
CA ASN A 38 1.45 -5.50 30.39
C ASN A 38 0.23 -6.30 30.90
N ARG A 39 -0.97 -5.98 30.39
CA ARG A 39 -2.20 -6.70 30.74
C ARG A 39 -2.15 -8.16 30.31
N ALA A 40 -1.74 -8.43 29.07
CA ALA A 40 -1.62 -9.79 28.55
C ALA A 40 -0.59 -10.62 29.33
N HIS A 41 0.55 -10.02 29.67
CA HIS A 41 1.60 -10.70 30.44
C HIS A 41 1.13 -11.02 31.86
N ALA A 42 0.45 -10.09 32.55
CA ALA A 42 -0.12 -10.35 33.87
C ALA A 42 -1.12 -11.52 33.87
N VAL A 43 -2.00 -11.56 32.86
CA VAL A 43 -2.94 -12.68 32.66
C VAL A 43 -2.19 -13.99 32.46
N MET A 44 -1.20 -14.01 31.57
CA MET A 44 -0.42 -15.21 31.28
C MET A 44 0.38 -15.70 32.50
N LEU A 45 0.99 -14.80 33.27
CA LEU A 45 1.68 -15.15 34.51
C LEU A 45 0.73 -15.79 35.54
N ALA A 46 -0.50 -15.28 35.66
CA ALA A 46 -1.52 -15.89 36.53
C ALA A 46 -1.91 -17.30 36.04
N GLU A 47 -2.13 -17.46 34.74
CA GLU A 47 -2.49 -18.75 34.13
C GLU A 47 -1.35 -19.79 34.23
N GLN A 48 -0.09 -19.36 34.31
CA GLN A 48 1.08 -20.22 34.57
C GLN A 48 1.39 -20.40 36.06
N GLY A 49 0.60 -19.82 36.97
CA GLY A 49 0.80 -19.92 38.42
C GLY A 49 2.03 -19.17 38.94
N LEU A 50 2.59 -18.25 38.14
CA LEU A 50 3.71 -17.39 38.52
C LEU A 50 3.26 -16.15 39.31
N LEU A 51 1.97 -15.81 39.19
CA LEU A 51 1.25 -14.90 40.07
C LEU A 51 0.01 -15.63 40.59
N THR A 52 -0.38 -15.34 41.83
CA THR A 52 -1.73 -15.71 42.27
C THR A 52 -2.77 -14.86 41.52
N GLU A 53 -3.98 -15.37 41.35
CA GLU A 53 -5.05 -14.63 40.68
C GLU A 53 -5.35 -13.28 41.36
N ALA A 54 -5.24 -13.23 42.68
CA ALA A 54 -5.42 -12.00 43.46
C ALA A 54 -4.28 -10.99 43.23
N GLU A 55 -3.03 -11.44 43.17
CA GLU A 55 -1.88 -10.57 42.82
C GLU A 55 -2.02 -10.01 41.40
N ALA A 56 -2.39 -10.85 40.44
CA ALA A 56 -2.62 -10.43 39.06
C ALA A 56 -3.79 -9.45 38.95
N GLY A 57 -4.90 -9.69 39.65
CA GLY A 57 -6.04 -8.76 39.69
C GLY A 57 -5.68 -7.40 40.26
N LYS A 58 -4.89 -7.34 41.35
CA LYS A 58 -4.37 -6.08 41.91
C LYS A 58 -3.47 -5.32 40.93
N LEU A 59 -2.58 -6.02 40.22
CA LEU A 59 -1.74 -5.41 39.18
C LEU A 59 -2.57 -4.83 38.04
N LEU A 60 -3.56 -5.59 37.57
CA LEU A 60 -4.43 -5.19 36.46
C LEU A 60 -5.32 -4.01 36.81
N ASP A 61 -5.90 -3.97 38.01
CA ASP A 61 -6.68 -2.81 38.48
C ASP A 61 -5.79 -1.56 38.62
N ALA A 62 -4.57 -1.72 39.16
CA ALA A 62 -3.63 -0.61 39.27
C ALA A 62 -3.16 -0.07 37.91
N LEU A 63 -2.92 -0.94 36.92
CA LEU A 63 -2.65 -0.53 35.53
C LEU A 63 -3.84 0.25 34.94
N ALA A 64 -5.06 -0.21 35.16
CA ALA A 64 -6.26 0.49 34.71
C ALA A 64 -6.44 1.85 35.42
N ALA A 65 -6.07 1.94 36.70
CA ALA A 65 -6.10 3.18 37.46
C ALA A 65 -5.03 4.17 36.98
N LEU A 66 -3.82 3.72 36.67
CA LEU A 66 -2.77 4.57 36.07
C LEU A 66 -3.26 5.23 34.78
N ARG A 67 -3.93 4.49 33.91
CA ARG A 67 -4.50 5.02 32.67
C ARG A 67 -5.59 6.07 32.90
N ARG A 68 -6.37 5.95 33.98
CA ARG A 68 -7.42 6.92 34.32
C ARG A 68 -6.84 8.18 34.96
N ASP A 69 -5.83 8.02 35.81
CA ASP A 69 -5.34 9.08 36.67
C ASP A 69 -4.22 9.90 36.02
N ILE A 70 -3.55 9.35 34.99
CA ILE A 70 -2.43 9.99 34.33
C ILE A 70 -2.81 10.30 32.89
N ASP A 71 -2.88 11.59 32.59
CA ASP A 71 -2.90 12.06 31.21
C ASP A 71 -1.49 11.96 30.63
N LEU A 72 -1.24 10.84 29.93
CA LEU A 72 0.02 10.60 29.24
C LEU A 72 0.32 11.65 28.16
N ASP A 73 -0.64 12.47 27.72
CA ASP A 73 -0.35 13.57 26.80
C ASP A 73 0.34 14.77 27.44
N GLN A 74 0.26 14.88 28.77
CA GLN A 74 0.87 15.96 29.54
C GLN A 74 2.19 15.54 30.22
N VAL A 75 2.61 14.28 30.07
CA VAL A 75 3.84 13.78 30.68
C VAL A 75 5.06 14.25 29.87
N THR A 76 5.89 15.08 30.51
CA THR A 76 7.17 15.54 29.95
C THR A 76 8.33 14.70 30.48
N TYR A 77 9.27 14.34 29.60
CA TYR A 77 10.47 13.63 30.00
C TYR A 77 11.40 14.50 30.87
N THR A 78 11.69 14.04 32.09
CA THR A 78 12.52 14.76 33.06
C THR A 78 13.95 14.21 33.19
N GLY A 79 14.22 13.02 32.62
CA GLY A 79 15.45 12.28 32.83
C GLY A 79 15.54 11.52 34.16
N ALA A 80 14.47 11.52 34.97
CA ALA A 80 14.41 10.75 36.22
C ALA A 80 14.32 9.23 35.98
N PHE A 81 13.77 8.83 34.84
CA PHE A 81 13.69 7.46 34.35
C PHE A 81 14.30 7.41 32.96
N GLU A 82 14.82 6.26 32.55
CA GLU A 82 15.45 6.08 31.24
C GLU A 82 14.43 6.19 30.09
N ASP A 83 13.24 5.63 30.27
CA ASP A 83 12.19 5.55 29.25
C ASP A 83 10.78 5.49 29.88
N LEU A 84 9.76 5.34 29.02
CA LEU A 84 8.37 5.21 29.46
C LEU A 84 8.11 3.90 30.23
N PHE A 85 8.84 2.83 29.91
CA PHE A 85 8.70 1.54 30.60
C PHE A 85 9.02 1.69 32.09
N PHE A 86 10.17 2.27 32.42
CA PHE A 86 10.59 2.46 33.81
C PHE A 86 9.72 3.47 34.55
N LEU A 87 9.21 4.49 33.87
CA LEU A 87 8.23 5.40 34.46
C LEU A 87 6.95 4.64 34.87
N ILE A 88 6.39 3.81 33.97
CA ILE A 88 5.19 3.03 34.26
C ILE A 88 5.44 2.00 35.37
N GLU A 89 6.59 1.34 35.38
CA GLU A 89 6.96 0.40 36.44
C GLU A 89 7.07 1.09 37.81
N HIS A 90 7.70 2.27 37.86
CA HIS A 90 7.78 3.06 39.08
C HIS A 90 6.40 3.46 39.60
N LEU A 91 5.56 4.03 38.74
CA LEU A 91 4.21 4.46 39.09
C LEU A 91 3.31 3.30 39.52
N LEU A 92 3.50 2.11 38.94
CA LEU A 92 2.82 0.90 39.36
C LEU A 92 3.29 0.46 40.76
N GLY A 93 4.60 0.53 41.03
CA GLY A 93 5.20 0.26 42.32
C GLY A 93 4.69 1.15 43.45
N GLU A 94 4.45 2.44 43.17
CA GLU A 94 3.84 3.37 44.14
C GLU A 94 2.40 2.97 44.52
N ARG A 95 1.69 2.23 43.65
CA ARG A 95 0.30 1.81 43.89
C ARG A 95 0.18 0.45 44.57
N VAL A 96 0.97 -0.53 44.14
CA VAL A 96 0.80 -1.94 44.56
C VAL A 96 1.98 -2.47 45.37
N GLY A 97 2.99 -1.64 45.61
CA GLY A 97 4.25 -2.01 46.24
C GLY A 97 5.28 -2.51 45.22
N ARG A 98 6.55 -2.20 45.50
CA ARG A 98 7.68 -2.49 44.60
C ARG A 98 7.84 -3.97 44.26
N ASP A 99 7.63 -4.87 45.22
CA ASP A 99 7.75 -6.31 44.99
C ASP A 99 6.70 -6.80 44.00
N LEU A 100 5.42 -6.52 44.26
CA LEU A 100 4.33 -6.98 43.39
C LEU A 100 4.42 -6.36 41.98
N ALA A 101 4.74 -5.06 41.87
CA ALA A 101 4.97 -4.42 40.58
C ALA A 101 6.14 -5.09 39.81
N GLY A 102 7.24 -5.37 40.49
CA GLY A 102 8.42 -6.03 39.91
C GLY A 102 8.15 -7.45 39.41
N ARG A 103 7.21 -8.19 40.03
CA ARG A 103 6.80 -9.52 39.54
C ARG A 103 6.15 -9.48 38.16
N LEU A 104 5.62 -8.35 37.71
CA LEU A 104 5.15 -8.21 36.33
C LEU A 104 6.30 -8.35 35.32
N HIS A 105 7.55 -8.12 35.72
CA HIS A 105 8.73 -8.30 34.86
C HIS A 105 9.21 -9.75 34.77
N THR A 106 8.59 -10.70 35.47
CA THR A 106 9.00 -12.10 35.45
C THR A 106 9.00 -12.67 34.02
N GLY A 107 10.18 -13.11 33.58
CA GLY A 107 10.39 -13.86 32.34
C GLY A 107 10.31 -13.05 31.02
N ARG A 108 10.34 -11.72 31.07
CA ARG A 108 10.37 -10.84 29.88
C ARG A 108 11.53 -9.84 29.93
N SER A 109 11.77 -9.13 28.84
CA SER A 109 12.76 -8.03 28.74
C SER A 109 12.14 -6.86 27.99
N ARG A 110 12.84 -5.71 27.95
CA ARG A 110 12.48 -4.64 27.01
C ARG A 110 12.61 -5.11 25.56
N ASN A 111 13.63 -5.90 25.23
CA ASN A 111 13.91 -6.40 23.88
C ASN A 111 12.70 -7.09 23.22
N ASP A 112 12.10 -8.10 23.88
CA ASP A 112 10.96 -8.81 23.31
C ASP A 112 9.65 -8.03 23.41
N MET A 113 9.50 -7.19 24.44
CA MET A 113 8.38 -6.26 24.57
C MET A 113 8.36 -5.24 23.44
N ASP A 114 9.49 -4.58 23.17
CA ASP A 114 9.62 -3.50 22.20
C ASP A 114 9.37 -4.03 20.79
N VAL A 115 10.01 -5.13 20.38
CA VAL A 115 9.75 -5.72 19.06
C VAL A 115 8.28 -6.15 18.93
N THR A 116 7.67 -6.68 19.98
CA THR A 116 6.24 -7.04 19.96
C THR A 116 5.37 -5.79 19.75
N ILE A 117 5.63 -4.72 20.51
CA ILE A 117 4.89 -3.45 20.42
C ILE A 117 5.06 -2.81 19.04
N PHE A 118 6.27 -2.78 18.50
CA PHE A 118 6.54 -2.28 17.16
C PHE A 118 5.80 -3.08 16.09
N LYS A 119 5.81 -4.41 16.18
CA LYS A 119 5.03 -5.28 15.29
C LYS A 119 3.53 -5.03 15.40
N MET A 120 2.97 -4.86 16.61
CA MET A 120 1.55 -4.51 16.78
C MET A 120 1.21 -3.17 16.09
N ALA A 121 2.07 -2.16 16.27
CA ALA A 121 1.90 -0.84 15.66
C ALA A 121 2.00 -0.87 14.13
N LEU A 122 2.96 -1.62 13.60
CA LEU A 122 3.18 -1.78 12.16
C LEU A 122 2.08 -2.62 11.51
N LYS A 123 1.63 -3.68 12.18
CA LYS A 123 0.51 -4.52 11.74
C LYS A 123 -0.75 -3.72 11.50
N ALA A 124 -1.13 -2.87 12.46
CA ALA A 124 -2.31 -2.02 12.32
C ALA A 124 -2.20 -1.03 11.15
N ARG A 125 -1.00 -0.46 10.93
CA ARG A 125 -0.72 0.46 9.80
C ARG A 125 -0.75 -0.25 8.46
N LEU A 126 -0.18 -1.45 8.36
CA LEU A 126 -0.25 -2.28 7.16
C LEU A 126 -1.70 -2.64 6.83
N ARG A 127 -2.50 -3.03 7.82
CA ARG A 127 -3.94 -3.28 7.63
C ARG A 127 -4.66 -2.07 7.06
N GLY A 128 -4.42 -0.88 7.62
CA GLY A 128 -5.00 0.37 7.12
C GLY A 128 -4.60 0.65 5.67
N LEU A 129 -3.31 0.55 5.35
CA LEU A 129 -2.79 0.72 3.99
C LEU A 129 -3.38 -0.28 3.00
N ILE A 130 -3.48 -1.57 3.39
CA ILE A 130 -4.10 -2.62 2.55
C ILE A 130 -5.54 -2.25 2.25
N GLY A 131 -6.30 -1.74 3.23
CA GLY A 131 -7.65 -1.23 3.03
C GLY A 131 -7.72 -0.10 2.00
N GLU A 132 -6.89 0.94 2.16
CA GLU A 132 -6.85 2.08 1.24
C GLU A 132 -6.48 1.67 -0.20
N VAL A 133 -5.53 0.75 -0.37
CA VAL A 133 -5.16 0.23 -1.70
C VAL A 133 -6.29 -0.62 -2.29
N ALA A 134 -6.98 -1.42 -1.47
CA ALA A 134 -8.13 -2.20 -1.91
C ALA A 134 -9.31 -1.30 -2.35
N ASP A 135 -9.51 -0.17 -1.69
CA ASP A 135 -10.55 0.79 -2.06
C ASP A 135 -10.22 1.53 -3.37
N LEU A 136 -8.95 1.90 -3.57
CA LEU A 136 -8.49 2.42 -4.86
C LEU A 136 -8.69 1.37 -5.97
N ALA A 137 -8.31 0.11 -5.73
CA ALA A 137 -8.50 -0.98 -6.69
C ALA A 137 -9.99 -1.19 -7.02
N ALA A 138 -10.88 -1.14 -6.03
CA ALA A 138 -12.32 -1.22 -6.22
C ALA A 138 -12.83 -0.09 -7.12
N ALA A 139 -12.47 1.16 -6.80
CA ALA A 139 -12.87 2.31 -7.59
C ALA A 139 -12.38 2.21 -9.05
N LEU A 140 -11.15 1.75 -9.26
CA LEU A 140 -10.60 1.53 -10.60
C LEU A 140 -11.38 0.47 -11.36
N LEU A 141 -11.74 -0.66 -10.73
CA LEU A 141 -12.51 -1.73 -11.36
C LEU A 141 -13.95 -1.31 -11.69
N ASP A 142 -14.60 -0.54 -10.81
CA ASP A 142 -15.94 0.00 -11.03
C ASP A 142 -15.95 0.96 -12.23
N ILE A 143 -14.97 1.86 -12.28
CA ILE A 143 -14.80 2.78 -13.41
C ILE A 143 -14.42 2.00 -14.66
N ALA A 144 -13.57 0.98 -14.54
CA ALA A 144 -13.17 0.18 -15.68
C ALA A 144 -14.35 -0.55 -16.32
N ALA A 145 -15.27 -1.07 -15.51
CA ALA A 145 -16.51 -1.67 -15.98
C ALA A 145 -17.42 -0.64 -16.67
N ARG A 146 -17.56 0.57 -16.11
CA ARG A 146 -18.36 1.65 -16.70
C ARG A 146 -17.79 2.15 -18.02
N GLU A 147 -16.47 2.30 -18.09
CA GLU A 147 -15.73 2.89 -19.21
C GLU A 147 -15.17 1.83 -20.17
N ARG A 148 -15.72 0.61 -20.13
CA ARG A 148 -15.23 -0.54 -20.91
C ARG A 148 -15.30 -0.36 -22.42
N ALA A 149 -16.11 0.57 -22.91
CA ALA A 149 -16.26 0.91 -24.33
C ALA A 149 -15.67 2.30 -24.69
N THR A 150 -15.27 3.10 -23.69
CA THR A 150 -14.82 4.49 -23.89
C THR A 150 -13.44 4.50 -24.54
N LEU A 151 -13.32 4.98 -25.78
CA LEU A 151 -12.08 4.94 -26.54
C LEU A 151 -11.01 5.91 -26.00
N VAL A 152 -9.78 5.41 -25.88
CA VAL A 152 -8.58 6.20 -25.56
C VAL A 152 -7.41 5.77 -26.44
N VAL A 153 -6.39 6.63 -26.51
CA VAL A 153 -5.13 6.34 -27.18
C VAL A 153 -4.18 5.66 -26.19
N ALA A 154 -3.69 4.47 -26.55
CA ALA A 154 -2.57 3.84 -25.85
C ALA A 154 -1.24 4.38 -26.40
N TYR A 155 -0.24 4.47 -25.53
CA TYR A 155 1.09 4.99 -25.87
C TYR A 155 2.18 3.97 -25.61
N THR A 156 3.17 3.93 -26.50
CA THR A 156 4.43 3.20 -26.31
C THR A 156 5.59 4.11 -26.73
N HIS A 157 6.66 4.17 -25.94
CA HIS A 157 7.81 5.05 -26.22
C HIS A 157 7.43 6.55 -26.36
N GLY A 158 6.35 6.98 -25.68
CA GLY A 158 5.82 8.34 -25.81
C GLY A 158 5.12 8.64 -27.14
N GLN A 159 4.90 7.63 -27.98
CA GLN A 159 4.21 7.74 -29.26
C GLN A 159 2.82 7.09 -29.19
N PRO A 160 1.81 7.67 -29.87
CA PRO A 160 0.52 7.00 -30.07
C PRO A 160 0.72 5.64 -30.74
N ALA A 161 0.15 4.59 -30.14
CA ALA A 161 0.36 3.21 -30.59
C ALA A 161 -0.91 2.62 -31.20
N GLN A 162 -1.93 2.35 -30.38
CA GLN A 162 -3.15 1.65 -30.78
C GLN A 162 -4.35 2.19 -30.02
N PRO A 163 -5.57 2.18 -30.60
CA PRO A 163 -6.80 2.39 -29.85
C PRO A 163 -6.99 1.30 -28.80
N THR A 164 -7.47 1.70 -27.63
CA THR A 164 -7.94 0.82 -26.57
C THR A 164 -9.14 1.47 -25.88
N THR A 165 -9.65 0.87 -24.81
CA THR A 165 -10.67 1.49 -23.96
C THR A 165 -10.08 1.98 -22.65
N PHE A 166 -10.66 3.02 -22.07
CA PHE A 166 -10.25 3.53 -20.77
C PHE A 166 -10.43 2.47 -19.69
N GLY A 167 -11.50 1.66 -19.80
CA GLY A 167 -11.68 0.53 -18.92
C GLY A 167 -10.57 -0.51 -19.00
N HIS A 168 -10.08 -0.81 -20.20
CA HIS A 168 -8.93 -1.71 -20.35
C HIS A 168 -7.66 -1.15 -19.67
N TYR A 169 -7.39 0.15 -19.83
CA TYR A 169 -6.24 0.81 -19.18
C TYR A 169 -6.33 0.78 -17.64
N LEU A 170 -7.50 1.12 -17.08
CA LEU A 170 -7.70 1.12 -15.63
C LEU A 170 -7.67 -0.29 -15.04
N ALA A 171 -8.21 -1.29 -15.75
CA ALA A 171 -8.14 -2.69 -15.35
C ALA A 171 -6.68 -3.18 -15.26
N ALA A 172 -5.81 -2.75 -16.18
CA ALA A 172 -4.39 -3.08 -16.13
C ALA A 172 -3.70 -2.51 -14.88
N PHE A 173 -4.03 -1.27 -14.48
CA PHE A 173 -3.49 -0.70 -13.25
C PHE A 173 -4.08 -1.36 -11.98
N ALA A 174 -5.38 -1.65 -11.97
CA ALA A 174 -6.01 -2.41 -10.88
C ALA A 174 -5.34 -3.78 -10.69
N GLU A 175 -5.01 -4.48 -11.77
CA GLU A 175 -4.29 -5.75 -11.71
C GLU A 175 -2.90 -5.62 -11.06
N ILE A 176 -2.17 -4.53 -11.33
CA ILE A 176 -0.91 -4.21 -10.68
C ILE A 176 -1.13 -4.01 -9.18
N LEU A 177 -2.12 -3.21 -8.79
CA LEU A 177 -2.45 -2.99 -7.38
C LEU A 177 -2.85 -4.28 -6.65
N LEU A 178 -3.55 -5.21 -7.31
CA LEU A 178 -3.87 -6.51 -6.72
C LEU A 178 -2.62 -7.37 -6.48
N ARG A 179 -1.56 -7.23 -7.28
CA ARG A 179 -0.26 -7.84 -6.96
C ARG A 179 0.43 -7.14 -5.79
N ASP A 180 0.32 -5.81 -5.71
CA ASP A 180 0.87 -5.04 -4.59
C ASP A 180 0.17 -5.37 -3.27
N LEU A 181 -1.15 -5.55 -3.28
CA LEU A 181 -1.92 -6.07 -2.14
C LEU A 181 -1.43 -7.46 -1.69
N GLY A 182 -1.09 -8.34 -2.64
CA GLY A 182 -0.47 -9.63 -2.33
C GLY A 182 0.86 -9.48 -1.59
N ARG A 183 1.71 -8.52 -1.99
CA ARG A 183 2.98 -8.22 -1.30
C ARG A 183 2.77 -7.67 0.10
N LEU A 184 1.81 -6.74 0.25
CA LEU A 184 1.48 -6.15 1.55
C LEU A 184 0.88 -7.17 2.51
N LEU A 185 0.00 -8.06 2.03
CA LEU A 185 -0.54 -9.17 2.84
C LEU A 185 0.53 -10.16 3.26
N HIS A 186 1.50 -10.45 2.40
CA HIS A 186 2.65 -11.28 2.75
C HIS A 186 3.50 -10.62 3.85
N ALA A 187 3.88 -9.34 3.66
CA ALA A 187 4.62 -8.59 4.65
C ALA A 187 3.86 -8.47 5.98
N HIS A 188 2.53 -8.27 5.94
CA HIS A 188 1.69 -8.31 7.14
C HIS A 188 1.82 -9.65 7.87
N GLY A 189 1.88 -10.78 7.15
CA GLY A 189 2.09 -12.10 7.73
C GLY A 189 3.41 -12.21 8.50
N ASP A 190 4.50 -11.67 7.97
CA ASP A 190 5.81 -11.67 8.64
C ASP A 190 5.82 -10.79 9.90
N VAL A 191 5.11 -9.65 9.84
CA VAL A 191 4.90 -8.77 11.00
C VAL A 191 4.01 -9.42 12.06
N ASP A 192 3.06 -10.28 11.66
CA ASP A 192 2.05 -10.89 12.53
C ASP A 192 2.57 -12.13 13.31
N LEU A 193 3.84 -12.11 13.70
CA LEU A 193 4.47 -13.11 14.56
C LEU A 193 4.93 -12.49 15.88
N CYS A 194 4.34 -12.94 16.99
CA CYS A 194 4.61 -12.40 18.33
C CYS A 194 6.04 -12.72 18.81
N SER A 195 6.75 -11.71 19.32
CA SER A 195 8.11 -11.87 19.86
C SER A 195 8.14 -12.18 21.38
N MET A 196 7.03 -11.98 22.11
CA MET A 196 6.99 -12.17 23.57
C MET A 196 7.47 -13.55 24.03
N GLY A 197 8.15 -13.56 25.17
CA GLY A 197 8.75 -14.74 25.79
C GLY A 197 10.12 -15.10 25.22
N ALA A 198 10.65 -14.30 24.28
CA ALA A 198 12.07 -14.34 23.94
C ALA A 198 12.95 -13.74 25.06
N ALA A 199 12.34 -12.93 25.95
CA ALA A 199 13.02 -12.16 26.99
C ALA A 199 14.17 -11.35 26.37
N ALA A 200 15.37 -11.39 26.98
CA ALA A 200 16.51 -10.67 26.43
C ALA A 200 16.99 -11.26 25.10
N ILE A 201 17.08 -12.60 24.99
CA ILE A 201 17.60 -13.30 23.81
C ILE A 201 17.33 -14.82 23.81
N THR A 202 17.43 -15.48 24.97
CA THR A 202 17.43 -16.95 25.10
C THR A 202 16.20 -17.50 25.82
N THR A 203 15.07 -16.77 25.77
CA THR A 203 13.87 -17.08 26.57
C THR A 203 14.17 -16.99 28.08
N THR A 204 13.56 -17.86 28.87
CA THR A 204 13.64 -17.85 30.32
C THR A 204 13.48 -19.25 30.91
N GLY A 205 13.95 -19.45 32.15
CA GLY A 205 13.72 -20.67 32.92
C GLY A 205 12.31 -20.77 33.53
N PHE A 206 11.49 -19.72 33.42
CA PHE A 206 10.09 -19.76 33.83
C PHE A 206 9.21 -20.48 32.80
N PRO A 207 8.18 -21.21 33.22
CA PRO A 207 7.24 -21.88 32.32
C PRO A 207 6.27 -20.87 31.70
N LEU A 208 6.73 -19.97 30.83
CA LEU A 208 5.86 -19.02 30.14
C LEU A 208 5.09 -19.68 28.99
N SER A 209 3.91 -19.16 28.66
CA SER A 209 3.17 -19.56 27.47
C SER A 209 3.25 -18.51 26.35
N ARG A 210 4.19 -18.70 25.42
CA ARG A 210 4.34 -17.87 24.21
C ARG A 210 3.10 -17.94 23.28
N PRO A 211 2.48 -19.11 23.05
CA PRO A 211 1.22 -19.18 22.31
C PRO A 211 0.12 -18.34 22.95
N ARG A 212 0.02 -18.33 24.28
CA ARG A 212 -0.96 -17.53 25.00
C ARG A 212 -0.72 -16.03 24.85
N MET A 213 0.54 -15.59 24.89
CA MET A 213 0.89 -14.20 24.60
C MET A 213 0.48 -13.79 23.19
N ALA A 214 0.80 -14.62 22.18
CA ALA A 214 0.39 -14.37 20.80
C ALA A 214 -1.14 -14.26 20.68
N GLU A 215 -1.86 -15.20 21.28
CA GLU A 215 -3.33 -15.24 21.28
C GLU A 215 -3.96 -13.97 21.89
N LEU A 216 -3.51 -13.56 23.08
CA LEU A 216 -4.05 -12.40 23.81
C LEU A 216 -3.72 -11.07 23.12
N LEU A 217 -2.57 -11.00 22.46
CA LEU A 217 -2.12 -9.82 21.71
C LEU A 217 -2.64 -9.80 20.27
N GLY A 218 -3.38 -10.83 19.84
CA GLY A 218 -4.02 -10.91 18.53
C GLY A 218 -3.05 -11.15 17.39
N PHE A 219 -1.93 -11.82 17.65
CA PHE A 219 -1.05 -12.38 16.61
C PHE A 219 -1.56 -13.74 16.15
N THR A 220 -1.26 -14.11 14.89
CA THR A 220 -1.56 -15.46 14.39
C THR A 220 -0.82 -16.53 15.18
N THR A 221 0.46 -16.30 15.49
CA THR A 221 1.29 -17.20 16.30
C THR A 221 2.50 -16.46 16.88
N PHE A 222 3.35 -17.16 17.64
CA PHE A 222 4.65 -16.66 18.09
C PHE A 222 5.74 -16.96 17.05
N GLN A 223 6.79 -16.14 17.02
CA GLN A 223 7.98 -16.40 16.21
C GLN A 223 8.86 -17.47 16.89
N ASP A 224 9.26 -18.51 16.17
CA ASP A 224 9.86 -19.70 16.78
C ASP A 224 11.14 -19.43 17.59
N ASN A 225 12.18 -18.89 16.94
CA ASN A 225 13.49 -18.71 17.56
C ASN A 225 13.57 -17.40 18.36
N SER A 226 13.91 -17.49 19.65
CA SER A 226 13.98 -16.32 20.55
C SER A 226 15.05 -15.30 20.17
N TYR A 227 16.19 -15.75 19.64
CA TYR A 227 17.23 -14.84 19.14
C TYR A 227 16.68 -14.08 17.93
N GLY A 228 16.07 -14.79 16.98
CA GLY A 228 15.41 -14.16 15.84
C GLY A 228 14.32 -13.17 16.25
N CYS A 229 13.63 -13.38 17.37
CA CYS A 229 12.57 -12.47 17.83
C CYS A 229 13.07 -11.05 18.13
N ILE A 230 14.33 -10.92 18.57
CA ILE A 230 14.95 -9.65 18.99
C ILE A 230 15.95 -9.12 17.95
N ALA A 231 16.51 -9.99 17.11
CA ALA A 231 17.50 -9.62 16.09
C ALA A 231 16.88 -9.36 14.70
N ALA A 232 15.60 -9.70 14.51
CA ALA A 232 14.93 -9.58 13.21
C ALA A 232 14.72 -8.12 12.80
N ALA A 233 15.22 -7.78 11.62
CA ALA A 233 14.92 -6.53 10.91
C ALA A 233 14.13 -6.77 9.60
N ASP A 234 13.96 -8.04 9.20
CA ASP A 234 13.34 -8.47 7.95
C ASP A 234 11.85 -8.14 7.90
N TYR A 235 11.12 -8.21 9.01
CA TYR A 235 9.71 -7.80 9.06
C TYR A 235 9.53 -6.32 8.68
N LEU A 236 10.50 -5.47 9.05
CA LEU A 236 10.50 -4.05 8.73
C LEU A 236 10.90 -3.84 7.26
N ALA A 237 12.03 -4.44 6.85
CA ALA A 237 12.52 -4.34 5.48
C ALA A 237 11.50 -4.86 4.45
N GLY A 238 10.85 -6.00 4.74
CA GLY A 238 9.81 -6.60 3.90
C GLY A 238 8.58 -5.70 3.74
N ALA A 239 8.11 -5.10 4.84
CA ALA A 239 7.00 -4.15 4.82
C ALA A 239 7.30 -2.92 3.94
N TYR A 240 8.45 -2.27 4.16
CA TYR A 240 8.82 -1.07 3.39
C TYR A 240 9.24 -1.38 1.95
N ALA A 241 9.76 -2.59 1.67
CA ALA A 241 9.99 -3.03 0.29
C ALA A 241 8.67 -3.20 -0.48
N ALA A 242 7.65 -3.80 0.15
CA ALA A 242 6.32 -3.93 -0.45
C ALA A 242 5.68 -2.56 -0.72
N MET A 243 5.78 -1.64 0.26
CA MET A 243 5.32 -0.25 0.10
C MET A 243 6.07 0.49 -1.00
N LYS A 244 7.40 0.35 -1.08
CA LYS A 244 8.21 0.99 -2.12
C LYS A 244 7.76 0.59 -3.51
N VAL A 245 7.50 -0.70 -3.75
CA VAL A 245 7.00 -1.20 -5.04
C VAL A 245 5.61 -0.61 -5.37
N LEU A 246 4.71 -0.56 -4.39
CA LEU A 246 3.40 0.09 -4.55
C LEU A 246 3.55 1.54 -5.03
N PHE A 247 4.37 2.35 -4.33
CA PHE A 247 4.49 3.77 -4.67
C PHE A 247 5.22 4.01 -5.99
N LEU A 248 6.15 3.12 -6.38
CA LEU A 248 6.72 3.13 -7.73
C LEU A 248 5.65 2.90 -8.80
N ASN A 249 4.76 1.92 -8.60
CA ASN A 249 3.68 1.63 -9.54
C ASN A 249 2.65 2.78 -9.61
N VAL A 250 2.25 3.32 -8.46
CA VAL A 250 1.37 4.49 -8.39
C VAL A 250 1.98 5.70 -9.09
N GLY A 251 3.26 5.99 -8.86
CA GLY A 251 3.96 7.10 -9.49
C GLY A 251 3.98 7.00 -11.02
N ARG A 252 4.15 5.80 -11.58
CA ARG A 252 4.09 5.55 -13.03
C ARG A 252 2.69 5.82 -13.60
N PHE A 253 1.65 5.34 -12.92
CA PHE A 253 0.27 5.61 -13.32
C PHE A 253 -0.07 7.10 -13.27
N VAL A 254 0.33 7.79 -12.20
CA VAL A 254 0.13 9.24 -12.07
C VAL A 254 0.89 10.03 -13.16
N GLN A 255 2.06 9.55 -13.58
CA GLN A 255 2.82 10.15 -14.67
C GLN A 255 2.06 10.09 -16.02
N ASP A 256 1.35 9.00 -16.30
CA ASP A 256 0.47 8.90 -17.48
C ASP A 256 -0.69 9.90 -17.37
N LEU A 257 -1.34 10.00 -16.20
CA LEU A 257 -2.40 10.99 -15.96
C LEU A 257 -1.89 12.42 -16.17
N ASN A 258 -0.65 12.72 -15.77
CA ASN A 258 -0.03 14.01 -16.01
C ASN A 258 0.10 14.31 -17.50
N SER A 259 0.54 13.31 -18.29
CA SER A 259 0.59 13.44 -19.75
C SER A 259 -0.81 13.62 -20.35
N TRP A 260 -1.79 12.81 -19.92
CA TRP A 260 -3.13 12.78 -20.51
C TRP A 260 -4.00 13.99 -20.16
N THR A 261 -3.61 14.75 -19.13
CA THR A 261 -4.26 16.01 -18.74
C THR A 261 -3.54 17.25 -19.31
N SER A 262 -2.41 17.06 -20.02
CA SER A 262 -1.68 18.15 -20.68
C SER A 262 -2.50 18.81 -21.78
N PHE A 263 -2.08 19.99 -22.23
CA PHE A 263 -2.79 20.70 -23.29
C PHE A 263 -2.67 19.99 -24.64
N GLU A 264 -1.48 19.46 -24.94
CA GLU A 264 -1.11 18.83 -26.21
C GLU A 264 -1.78 17.47 -26.40
N VAL A 265 -1.80 16.64 -25.34
CA VAL A 265 -2.45 15.32 -25.37
C VAL A 265 -3.91 15.46 -24.96
N GLY A 266 -4.14 15.85 -23.71
CA GLY A 266 -5.45 16.23 -23.21
C GLY A 266 -6.58 15.24 -23.51
N GLN A 267 -6.35 13.93 -23.44
CA GLN A 267 -7.45 12.97 -23.59
C GLN A 267 -8.26 12.80 -22.30
N LEU A 268 -7.83 13.39 -21.18
CA LEU A 268 -8.60 13.48 -19.95
C LEU A 268 -9.08 14.91 -19.67
N TYR A 269 -10.37 15.05 -19.41
CA TYR A 269 -10.99 16.23 -18.85
C TYR A 269 -10.94 16.18 -17.31
N VAL A 270 -10.38 17.24 -16.72
CA VAL A 270 -10.30 17.43 -15.26
C VAL A 270 -11.36 18.43 -14.80
N PRO A 271 -12.30 18.03 -13.91
CA PRO A 271 -13.30 18.93 -13.35
C PRO A 271 -12.71 20.09 -12.55
N ASN A 272 -13.44 21.21 -12.47
CA ASN A 272 -12.96 22.43 -11.82
C ASN A 272 -12.53 22.23 -10.36
N ALA A 273 -13.14 21.29 -9.63
CA ALA A 273 -12.75 20.96 -8.26
C ALA A 273 -11.30 20.46 -8.11
N PHE A 274 -10.71 19.95 -9.19
CA PHE A 274 -9.32 19.48 -9.25
C PHE A 274 -8.44 20.37 -10.14
N VAL A 275 -8.87 21.60 -10.42
CA VAL A 275 -8.14 22.58 -11.23
C VAL A 275 -7.81 23.80 -10.40
N GLN A 276 -6.53 24.15 -10.36
CA GLN A 276 -6.07 25.42 -9.79
C GLN A 276 -6.02 26.51 -10.88
N VAL A 277 -6.38 27.74 -10.50
CA VAL A 277 -6.34 28.90 -11.37
C VAL A 277 -4.93 29.48 -11.49
N SER A 278 -4.66 30.18 -12.59
CA SER A 278 -3.47 31.03 -12.72
C SER A 278 -3.78 32.44 -12.23
N SER A 279 -2.82 33.07 -11.54
CA SER A 279 -2.94 34.47 -11.10
C SER A 279 -2.91 35.50 -12.24
N ILE A 280 -2.33 35.14 -13.41
CA ILE A 280 -2.14 36.04 -14.56
C ILE A 280 -2.89 35.62 -15.84
N MET A 281 -3.04 34.32 -16.10
CA MET A 281 -3.68 33.81 -17.33
C MET A 281 -5.11 33.32 -17.05
N PRO A 282 -6.16 34.07 -17.43
CA PRO A 282 -7.54 33.77 -17.05
C PRO A 282 -8.08 32.46 -17.64
N GLN A 283 -7.54 32.01 -18.77
CA GLN A 283 -7.93 30.76 -19.44
C GLN A 283 -7.20 29.51 -18.91
N LYS A 284 -6.11 29.69 -18.14
CA LYS A 284 -5.19 28.59 -17.78
C LYS A 284 -5.80 27.70 -16.70
N ARG A 285 -5.87 26.40 -17.00
CA ARG A 285 -6.35 25.34 -16.12
C ARG A 285 -5.19 24.44 -15.71
N ASN A 286 -4.84 24.41 -14.42
CA ASN A 286 -3.72 23.60 -13.93
C ASN A 286 -4.24 22.39 -13.15
N PRO A 287 -4.09 21.14 -13.65
CA PRO A 287 -4.43 19.93 -12.91
C PRO A 287 -3.35 19.60 -11.84
N VAL A 288 -3.00 20.59 -11.01
CA VAL A 288 -1.94 20.51 -9.98
C VAL A 288 -2.11 19.34 -9.00
N PRO A 289 -3.31 18.84 -8.66
CA PRO A 289 -3.43 17.61 -7.87
C PRO A 289 -2.63 16.43 -8.44
N VAL A 290 -2.49 16.30 -9.77
CA VAL A 290 -1.68 15.25 -10.41
C VAL A 290 -0.19 15.42 -10.08
N GLU A 291 0.30 16.66 -10.06
CA GLU A 291 1.68 16.96 -9.65
C GLU A 291 1.92 16.62 -8.18
N HIS A 292 0.98 16.97 -7.30
CA HIS A 292 1.06 16.61 -5.88
C HIS A 292 1.05 15.10 -5.68
N MET A 293 0.19 14.35 -6.38
CA MET A 293 0.19 12.89 -6.30
C MET A 293 1.53 12.30 -6.74
N ARG A 294 2.14 12.85 -7.80
CA ARG A 294 3.47 12.41 -8.27
C ARG A 294 4.55 12.70 -7.23
N LEU A 295 4.52 13.89 -6.61
CA LEU A 295 5.46 14.26 -5.54
C LEU A 295 5.29 13.35 -4.32
N LEU A 296 4.06 13.09 -3.87
CA LEU A 296 3.76 12.21 -2.75
C LEU A 296 4.23 10.78 -3.00
N ALA A 297 4.03 10.25 -4.22
CA ALA A 297 4.55 8.93 -4.59
C ALA A 297 6.08 8.86 -4.46
N SER A 298 6.81 9.87 -4.95
CA SER A 298 8.27 9.95 -4.80
C SER A 298 8.72 10.12 -3.35
N HIS A 299 8.01 10.92 -2.54
CA HIS A 299 8.31 11.06 -1.12
C HIS A 299 8.16 9.73 -0.39
N ALA A 300 7.10 8.98 -0.66
CA ALA A 300 6.86 7.68 -0.05
C ALA A 300 7.96 6.67 -0.41
N VAL A 301 8.47 6.67 -1.65
CA VAL A 301 9.64 5.87 -2.04
C VAL A 301 10.87 6.26 -1.22
N GLY A 302 11.17 7.56 -1.10
CA GLY A 302 12.31 8.05 -0.31
C GLY A 302 12.18 7.72 1.18
N GLN A 303 10.97 7.78 1.74
CA GLN A 303 10.69 7.40 3.13
C GLN A 303 10.91 5.91 3.37
N CYS A 304 10.59 5.05 2.40
CA CYS A 304 10.94 3.62 2.47
C CYS A 304 12.47 3.43 2.41
N ASP A 305 13.18 4.22 1.60
CA ASP A 305 14.64 4.15 1.48
C ASP A 305 15.38 4.56 2.76
N VAL A 306 14.82 5.48 3.55
CA VAL A 306 15.35 5.80 4.89
C VAL A 306 15.41 4.54 5.74
N VAL A 307 14.32 3.77 5.80
CA VAL A 307 14.28 2.54 6.61
C VAL A 307 15.27 1.50 6.08
N MET A 308 15.26 1.25 4.76
CA MET A 308 16.17 0.28 4.15
C MET A 308 17.64 0.66 4.36
N GLY A 309 17.96 1.95 4.28
CA GLY A 309 19.31 2.48 4.52
C GLY A 309 19.75 2.36 5.97
N THR A 310 18.86 2.64 6.93
CA THR A 310 19.17 2.51 8.36
C THR A 310 19.43 1.05 8.76
N LEU A 311 18.69 0.09 8.19
CA LEU A 311 18.87 -1.32 8.51
C LEU A 311 20.13 -1.95 7.87
N HIS A 312 20.71 -1.29 6.87
CA HIS A 312 21.79 -1.85 6.08
C HIS A 312 23.10 -2.00 6.88
N ASN A 313 23.70 -3.20 6.83
CA ASN A 313 24.99 -3.52 7.45
C ASN A 313 25.04 -3.31 8.97
N THR A 314 23.92 -3.64 9.64
CA THR A 314 23.78 -3.60 11.10
C THR A 314 24.08 -4.98 11.71
N PRO A 315 24.52 -5.07 12.99
CA PRO A 315 24.77 -6.35 13.65
C PRO A 315 23.52 -7.23 13.78
N PHE A 316 23.67 -8.55 13.70
CA PHE A 316 22.57 -9.51 13.93
C PHE A 316 22.33 -9.75 15.43
N THR A 317 21.76 -8.75 16.10
CA THR A 317 21.39 -8.76 17.53
C THR A 317 20.41 -7.63 17.81
N ASP A 318 19.85 -7.58 19.01
CA ASP A 318 19.08 -6.42 19.51
C ASP A 318 19.96 -5.16 19.48
N MET A 319 19.59 -4.19 18.65
CA MET A 319 20.29 -2.92 18.42
C MET A 319 19.26 -1.86 18.02
N ASN A 320 19.53 -0.60 18.42
CA ASN A 320 18.65 0.54 18.18
C ASN A 320 18.31 0.80 16.69
N ASP A 321 19.10 0.28 15.74
CA ASP A 321 18.90 0.48 14.30
C ASP A 321 17.53 -0.04 13.79
N ALA A 322 16.94 -1.07 14.43
CA ALA A 322 15.62 -1.60 14.09
C ALA A 322 14.50 -1.17 15.07
N GLU A 323 14.83 -0.33 16.05
CA GLU A 323 13.93 0.06 17.15
C GLU A 323 13.19 1.38 16.88
N GLY A 324 12.74 2.04 17.95
CA GLY A 324 11.86 3.22 17.95
C GLY A 324 12.20 4.30 16.92
N PRO A 325 13.45 4.78 16.77
CA PRO A 325 13.79 5.82 15.81
C PRO A 325 13.44 5.43 14.36
N THR A 326 13.78 4.20 13.96
CA THR A 326 13.56 3.70 12.60
C THR A 326 12.08 3.44 12.35
N GLN A 327 11.36 2.93 13.36
CA GLN A 327 9.90 2.76 13.29
C GLN A 327 9.21 4.10 13.03
N SER A 328 9.51 5.12 13.85
CA SER A 328 8.92 6.46 13.72
C SER A 328 9.27 7.15 12.40
N ALA A 329 10.51 7.02 11.94
CA ALA A 329 10.92 7.54 10.64
C ALA A 329 10.11 6.90 9.49
N GLY A 330 9.92 5.58 9.56
CA GLY A 330 9.14 4.84 8.56
C GLY A 330 7.65 5.17 8.56
N TYR A 331 7.05 5.56 9.70
CA TYR A 331 5.63 5.91 9.80
C TYR A 331 5.20 7.06 8.88
N GLN A 332 6.15 7.93 8.50
CA GLN A 332 5.89 8.97 7.52
C GLN A 332 5.48 8.43 6.15
N ALA A 333 5.93 7.22 5.76
CA ALA A 333 5.50 6.58 4.52
C ALA A 333 4.00 6.24 4.54
N PHE A 334 3.48 5.77 5.67
CA PHE A 334 2.05 5.50 5.85
C PHE A 334 1.23 6.80 5.84
N ALA A 335 1.71 7.87 6.49
CA ALA A 335 1.04 9.16 6.46
C ALA A 335 0.99 9.77 5.04
N THR A 336 2.06 9.61 4.26
CA THR A 336 2.08 10.00 2.84
C THR A 336 1.09 9.16 2.03
N ALA A 337 1.00 7.85 2.29
CA ALA A 337 0.05 6.94 1.65
C ALA A 337 -1.40 7.39 1.87
N GLY A 338 -1.78 7.66 3.12
CA GLY A 338 -3.13 8.09 3.51
C GLY A 338 -3.54 9.45 2.96
N ARG A 339 -2.60 10.22 2.39
CA ARG A 339 -2.90 11.43 1.61
C ARG A 339 -2.99 11.14 0.12
N LEU A 340 -2.10 10.29 -0.39
CA LEU A 340 -1.97 9.97 -1.81
C LEU A 340 -3.13 9.11 -2.32
N LEU A 341 -3.43 7.99 -1.64
CA LEU A 341 -4.38 6.99 -2.13
C LEU A 341 -5.83 7.51 -2.16
N PRO A 342 -6.33 8.21 -1.12
CA PRO A 342 -7.67 8.80 -1.19
C PRO A 342 -7.78 9.91 -2.24
N LEU A 343 -6.74 10.74 -2.39
CA LEU A 343 -6.69 11.78 -3.43
C LEU A 343 -6.73 11.16 -4.84
N LEU A 344 -5.95 10.12 -5.07
CA LEU A 344 -5.93 9.41 -6.36
C LEU A 344 -7.28 8.75 -6.66
N THR A 345 -7.89 8.12 -5.64
CA THR A 345 -9.23 7.52 -5.76
C THR A 345 -10.26 8.56 -6.19
N ALA A 346 -10.32 9.69 -5.48
CA ALA A 346 -11.26 10.77 -5.80
C ALA A 346 -10.97 11.40 -7.18
N PHE A 347 -9.69 11.56 -7.54
CA PHE A 347 -9.29 12.11 -8.84
C PHE A 347 -9.74 11.22 -9.99
N VAL A 348 -9.45 9.91 -9.94
CA VAL A 348 -9.82 8.97 -11.01
C VAL A 348 -11.34 8.83 -11.14
N GLN A 349 -12.09 8.88 -10.03
CA GLN A 349 -13.55 8.92 -10.06
C GLN A 349 -14.12 10.17 -10.73
N ALA A 350 -13.41 11.31 -10.65
CA ALA A 350 -13.88 12.60 -11.13
C ALA A 350 -13.54 12.88 -12.60
N VAL A 351 -12.38 12.44 -13.09
CA VAL A 351 -11.96 12.68 -14.48
C VAL A 351 -12.88 12.00 -15.50
N ARG A 352 -12.94 12.57 -16.71
CA ARG A 352 -13.70 12.02 -17.85
C ARG A 352 -12.81 11.97 -19.07
N VAL A 353 -13.03 11.00 -19.94
CA VAL A 353 -12.33 10.96 -21.23
C VAL A 353 -12.90 12.03 -22.17
N ARG A 354 -12.01 12.73 -22.87
CA ARG A 354 -12.36 13.59 -24.02
C ARG A 354 -12.29 12.75 -25.29
N GLU A 355 -13.36 12.01 -25.57
CA GLU A 355 -13.41 11.10 -26.73
C GLU A 355 -13.18 11.83 -28.05
N ASP A 356 -13.62 13.09 -28.17
CA ASP A 356 -13.34 13.96 -29.32
C ASP A 356 -11.83 14.09 -29.56
N ARG A 357 -11.06 14.30 -28.49
CA ARG A 357 -9.59 14.41 -28.55
C ARG A 357 -8.93 13.07 -28.83
N ALA A 358 -9.36 12.01 -28.15
CA ALA A 358 -8.84 10.66 -28.41
C ALA A 358 -9.06 10.25 -29.88
N ARG A 359 -10.26 10.48 -30.42
CA ARG A 359 -10.60 10.20 -31.82
C ARG A 359 -9.79 11.03 -32.79
N ALA A 360 -9.59 12.33 -32.53
CA ALA A 360 -8.75 13.18 -33.37
C ALA A 360 -7.30 12.68 -33.45
N ILE A 361 -6.74 12.19 -32.34
CA ILE A 361 -5.38 11.60 -32.33
C ILE A 361 -5.36 10.26 -33.08
N ILE A 362 -6.35 9.40 -32.85
CA ILE A 362 -6.49 8.12 -33.57
C ILE A 362 -6.53 8.34 -35.08
N ASP A 363 -7.32 9.31 -35.52
CA ASP A 363 -7.51 9.68 -36.91
C ASP A 363 -6.22 10.22 -37.53
N ALA A 364 -5.64 11.26 -36.92
CA ALA A 364 -4.46 11.94 -37.44
C ALA A 364 -3.23 11.01 -37.51
N ALA A 365 -3.07 10.12 -36.53
CA ALA A 365 -1.94 9.19 -36.46
C ALA A 365 -2.20 7.83 -37.14
N CYS A 366 -3.36 7.64 -37.77
CA CYS A 366 -3.73 6.39 -38.46
C CYS A 366 -3.58 5.13 -37.59
N LEU A 367 -4.01 5.18 -36.31
CA LEU A 367 -3.70 4.13 -35.34
C LEU A 367 -4.39 2.79 -35.58
N CYS A 368 -5.39 2.75 -36.48
CA CYS A 368 -6.11 1.53 -36.83
C CYS A 368 -5.40 0.67 -37.89
N MET A 369 -4.27 1.13 -38.43
CA MET A 369 -3.63 0.50 -39.59
C MET A 369 -3.11 -0.92 -39.33
N THR A 370 -2.73 -1.24 -38.09
CA THR A 370 -2.39 -2.62 -37.73
C THR A 370 -3.58 -3.56 -37.96
N GLU A 371 -4.78 -3.17 -37.51
CA GLU A 371 -5.97 -3.99 -37.71
C GLU A 371 -6.45 -4.00 -39.16
N LEU A 372 -6.26 -2.89 -39.88
CA LEU A 372 -6.52 -2.89 -41.32
C LEU A 372 -5.65 -3.93 -42.03
N ALA A 373 -4.34 -3.98 -41.74
CA ALA A 373 -3.45 -4.98 -42.30
C ALA A 373 -3.89 -6.41 -41.94
N ASP A 374 -4.21 -6.67 -40.67
CA ASP A 374 -4.69 -7.98 -40.23
C ASP A 374 -6.00 -8.38 -40.91
N SER A 375 -6.93 -7.44 -41.06
CA SER A 375 -8.21 -7.67 -41.71
C SER A 375 -8.07 -7.89 -43.21
N LEU A 376 -7.16 -7.19 -43.89
CA LEU A 376 -6.81 -7.46 -45.29
C LEU A 376 -6.20 -8.86 -45.43
N ALA A 377 -5.27 -9.25 -44.56
CA ALA A 377 -4.70 -10.59 -44.59
C ALA A 377 -5.79 -11.67 -44.49
N ARG A 378 -6.73 -11.52 -43.57
CA ARG A 378 -7.85 -12.46 -43.37
C ARG A 378 -8.88 -12.44 -44.51
N ALA A 379 -9.37 -11.26 -44.90
CA ALA A 379 -10.47 -11.14 -45.86
C ALA A 379 -10.01 -11.35 -47.31
N GLU A 380 -8.79 -10.96 -47.64
CA GLU A 380 -8.24 -11.05 -48.99
C GLU A 380 -7.33 -12.27 -49.21
N GLY A 381 -7.05 -13.04 -48.16
CA GLY A 381 -6.18 -14.22 -48.22
C GLY A 381 -4.72 -13.86 -48.56
N LEU A 382 -4.25 -12.72 -48.04
CA LEU A 382 -2.89 -12.24 -48.30
C LEU A 382 -1.92 -12.75 -47.23
N SER A 383 -0.63 -12.77 -47.57
CA SER A 383 0.40 -12.80 -46.54
C SER A 383 0.34 -11.51 -45.70
N PHE A 384 0.67 -11.61 -44.41
CA PHE A 384 0.74 -10.42 -43.55
C PHE A 384 1.68 -9.36 -44.12
N ARG A 385 2.79 -9.76 -44.77
CA ARG A 385 3.74 -8.82 -45.37
C ARG A 385 3.12 -7.98 -46.48
N GLN A 386 2.35 -8.59 -47.39
CA GLN A 386 1.65 -7.86 -48.44
C GLN A 386 0.55 -6.97 -47.87
N ALA A 387 -0.25 -7.48 -46.92
CA ALA A 387 -1.31 -6.69 -46.29
C ALA A 387 -0.75 -5.48 -45.50
N HIS A 388 0.35 -5.69 -44.78
CA HIS A 388 1.09 -4.63 -44.08
C HIS A 388 1.66 -3.60 -45.05
N GLU A 389 2.20 -4.01 -46.20
CA GLU A 389 2.68 -3.08 -47.22
C GLU A 389 1.55 -2.17 -47.74
N VAL A 390 0.37 -2.75 -48.04
CA VAL A 390 -0.82 -1.97 -48.41
C VAL A 390 -1.18 -0.96 -47.32
N ALA A 391 -1.33 -1.41 -46.07
CA ALA A 391 -1.70 -0.54 -44.95
C ALA A 391 -0.65 0.55 -44.67
N SER A 392 0.64 0.23 -44.79
CA SER A 392 1.75 1.17 -44.55
C SER A 392 1.85 2.26 -45.62
N ARG A 393 1.68 1.90 -46.91
CA ARG A 393 1.67 2.90 -47.98
C ARG A 393 0.44 3.80 -47.86
N LEU A 394 -0.71 3.22 -47.53
CA LEU A 394 -1.95 3.96 -47.28
C LEU A 394 -1.80 4.93 -46.11
N SER A 395 -1.29 4.49 -44.97
CA SER A 395 -1.08 5.36 -43.80
C SER A 395 -0.12 6.50 -44.10
N ARG A 396 0.94 6.24 -44.87
CA ARG A 396 1.88 7.27 -45.31
C ARG A 396 1.19 8.34 -46.15
N GLN A 397 0.39 7.92 -47.13
CA GLN A 397 -0.37 8.84 -47.99
C GLN A 397 -1.35 9.71 -47.16
N LEU A 398 -2.08 9.11 -46.22
CA LEU A 398 -3.04 9.84 -45.37
C LEU A 398 -2.35 10.86 -44.44
N ILE A 399 -1.18 10.50 -43.90
CA ILE A 399 -0.40 11.39 -43.03
C ILE A 399 0.25 12.52 -43.84
N GLU A 400 0.85 12.22 -44.99
CA GLU A 400 1.48 13.23 -45.87
C GLU A 400 0.47 14.25 -46.40
N THR A 401 -0.76 13.83 -46.65
CA THR A 401 -1.85 14.71 -47.09
C THR A 401 -2.58 15.41 -45.94
N GLY A 402 -2.28 15.05 -44.69
CA GLY A 402 -2.93 15.60 -43.50
C GLY A 402 -4.42 15.26 -43.36
N THR A 403 -4.88 14.19 -44.03
CA THR A 403 -6.30 13.80 -44.08
C THR A 403 -6.69 12.75 -43.04
N GLY A 404 -5.72 12.01 -42.48
CA GLY A 404 -5.98 11.00 -41.46
C GLY A 404 -6.84 9.84 -41.94
N LEU A 405 -7.36 9.01 -41.03
CA LEU A 405 -8.25 7.88 -41.38
C LEU A 405 -9.57 8.34 -42.03
N SER A 406 -10.05 9.53 -41.69
CA SER A 406 -11.27 10.13 -42.23
C SER A 406 -11.15 10.47 -43.72
N GLY A 407 -9.93 10.67 -44.22
CA GLY A 407 -9.62 10.82 -45.64
C GLY A 407 -9.50 9.52 -46.42
N LEU A 408 -9.70 8.36 -45.79
CA LEU A 408 -9.59 7.06 -46.45
C LEU A 408 -10.63 6.92 -47.57
N ASP A 409 -10.17 6.94 -48.82
CA ASP A 409 -11.05 6.74 -49.97
C ASP A 409 -10.86 5.35 -50.61
N ALA A 410 -11.99 4.74 -50.97
CA ALA A 410 -12.00 3.37 -51.51
C ALA A 410 -11.31 3.26 -52.89
N ALA A 411 -11.28 4.34 -53.68
CA ALA A 411 -10.70 4.33 -55.01
C ALA A 411 -9.16 4.34 -54.96
N SER A 412 -8.56 5.21 -54.14
CA SER A 412 -7.12 5.23 -53.88
C SER A 412 -6.68 3.94 -53.20
N PHE A 413 -7.46 3.43 -52.24
CA PHE A 413 -7.21 2.11 -51.66
C PHE A 413 -7.18 1.03 -52.75
N ALA A 414 -8.18 0.97 -53.62
CA ALA A 414 -8.25 -0.06 -54.67
C ALA A 414 -7.09 0.04 -55.67
N ALA A 415 -6.67 1.26 -56.04
CA ALA A 415 -5.51 1.48 -56.90
C ALA A 415 -4.22 1.00 -56.24
N LEU A 416 -3.97 1.41 -54.99
CA LEU A 416 -2.78 1.02 -54.22
C LEU A 416 -2.76 -0.49 -53.94
N PHE A 417 -3.91 -1.07 -53.58
CA PHE A 417 -4.06 -2.51 -53.41
C PHE A 417 -3.71 -3.26 -54.69
N THR A 418 -4.21 -2.80 -55.85
CA THR A 418 -3.92 -3.43 -57.14
C THR A 418 -2.44 -3.36 -57.50
N GLU A 419 -1.77 -2.25 -57.18
CA GLU A 419 -0.33 -2.08 -57.39
C GLU A 419 0.49 -3.10 -56.57
N VAL A 420 0.16 -3.26 -55.28
CA VAL A 420 0.93 -4.13 -54.36
C VAL A 420 0.58 -5.62 -54.54
N VAL A 421 -0.70 -5.93 -54.78
CA VAL A 421 -1.22 -7.31 -54.78
C VAL A 421 -1.32 -7.89 -56.20
N GLY A 422 -1.36 -7.06 -57.24
CA GLY A 422 -1.47 -7.48 -58.63
C GLY A 422 -2.88 -7.85 -59.09
N ARG A 423 -3.91 -7.55 -58.28
CA ARG A 423 -5.33 -7.73 -58.59
C ARG A 423 -6.19 -6.70 -57.84
N PRO A 424 -7.40 -6.38 -58.31
CA PRO A 424 -8.32 -5.55 -57.53
C PRO A 424 -8.69 -6.19 -56.19
N PRO A 425 -9.02 -5.38 -55.16
CA PRO A 425 -9.58 -5.89 -53.92
C PRO A 425 -10.95 -6.54 -54.19
N ARG A 426 -11.27 -7.59 -53.45
CA ARG A 426 -12.61 -8.19 -53.37
C ARG A 426 -13.46 -7.52 -52.28
N LEU A 427 -12.81 -6.71 -51.45
CA LEU A 427 -13.41 -5.98 -50.35
C LEU A 427 -14.31 -4.83 -50.82
N GLU A 428 -15.50 -4.74 -50.24
CA GLU A 428 -16.39 -3.59 -50.39
C GLU A 428 -15.90 -2.36 -49.60
N ALA A 429 -16.27 -1.16 -50.05
CA ALA A 429 -15.89 0.11 -49.41
C ALA A 429 -16.33 0.19 -47.94
N GLU A 430 -17.52 -0.31 -47.60
CA GLU A 430 -18.01 -0.33 -46.22
C GLU A 430 -17.11 -1.18 -45.30
N ALA A 431 -16.63 -2.32 -45.80
CA ALA A 431 -15.73 -3.16 -45.03
C ALA A 431 -14.35 -2.53 -44.84
N LEU A 432 -13.87 -1.73 -45.81
CA LEU A 432 -12.62 -0.95 -45.67
C LEU A 432 -12.72 0.03 -44.50
N HIS A 433 -13.78 0.85 -44.48
CA HIS A 433 -13.99 1.83 -43.41
C HIS A 433 -14.18 1.15 -42.06
N ARG A 434 -14.91 0.03 -42.02
CA ARG A 434 -15.05 -0.76 -40.79
C ARG A 434 -13.69 -1.27 -40.30
N PHE A 435 -12.86 -1.84 -41.16
CA PHE A 435 -11.53 -2.35 -40.78
C PHE A 435 -10.57 -1.26 -40.30
N ALA A 436 -10.75 -0.03 -40.79
CA ALA A 436 -10.01 1.14 -40.33
C ALA A 436 -10.64 1.86 -39.12
N SER A 437 -11.77 1.38 -38.58
CA SER A 437 -12.44 2.03 -37.44
C SER A 437 -11.85 1.60 -36.08
N PRO A 438 -11.75 2.51 -35.10
CA PRO A 438 -11.28 2.16 -33.76
C PRO A 438 -12.26 1.23 -33.03
N GLU A 439 -13.56 1.29 -33.33
CA GLU A 439 -14.56 0.39 -32.78
C GLU A 439 -14.30 -1.05 -33.22
N HIS A 440 -14.06 -1.27 -34.51
CA HIS A 440 -13.70 -2.61 -35.01
C HIS A 440 -12.38 -3.07 -34.42
N PHE A 441 -11.39 -2.17 -34.35
CA PHE A 441 -10.09 -2.42 -33.74
C PHE A 441 -10.23 -3.00 -32.33
N VAL A 442 -11.01 -2.35 -31.47
CA VAL A 442 -11.25 -2.87 -30.11
C VAL A 442 -12.05 -4.17 -30.15
N ALA A 443 -13.14 -4.22 -30.92
CA ALA A 443 -14.08 -5.34 -30.90
C ALA A 443 -13.45 -6.69 -31.27
N VAL A 444 -12.50 -6.73 -32.20
CA VAL A 444 -11.88 -7.98 -32.66
C VAL A 444 -10.78 -8.51 -31.73
N ARG A 445 -10.30 -7.71 -30.77
CA ARG A 445 -9.28 -8.11 -29.77
C ARG A 445 -9.90 -8.91 -28.63
N THR A 446 -10.34 -10.12 -28.98
CA THR A 446 -11.10 -11.04 -28.10
C THR A 446 -10.23 -12.07 -27.36
N LEU A 447 -8.90 -12.07 -27.59
CA LEU A 447 -7.99 -12.91 -26.83
C LEU A 447 -7.98 -12.51 -25.34
N PRO A 448 -7.66 -13.45 -24.41
CA PRO A 448 -7.60 -13.15 -22.98
C PRO A 448 -6.71 -11.93 -22.68
N GLY A 449 -7.23 -11.00 -21.87
CA GLY A 449 -6.55 -9.74 -21.57
C GLY A 449 -6.71 -8.66 -22.64
N GLY A 450 -7.45 -8.89 -23.73
CA GLY A 450 -7.72 -7.87 -24.75
C GLY A 450 -8.79 -6.84 -24.34
N PRO A 451 -8.84 -5.68 -25.03
CA PRO A 451 -9.83 -4.62 -24.77
C PRO A 451 -11.24 -4.94 -25.29
N GLY A 452 -11.42 -5.98 -26.12
CA GLY A 452 -12.73 -6.36 -26.64
C GLY A 452 -13.69 -6.73 -25.50
N GLU A 453 -14.98 -6.40 -25.63
CA GLU A 453 -15.95 -6.49 -24.52
C GLU A 453 -15.96 -7.85 -23.81
N ALA A 454 -15.96 -8.94 -24.58
CA ALA A 454 -15.96 -10.28 -24.03
C ALA A 454 -14.69 -10.58 -23.21
N ALA A 455 -13.51 -10.24 -23.75
CA ALA A 455 -12.24 -10.48 -23.08
C ALA A 455 -12.08 -9.61 -21.82
N LEU A 456 -12.41 -8.32 -21.92
CA LEU A 456 -12.34 -7.39 -20.78
C LEU A 456 -13.33 -7.77 -19.68
N THR A 457 -14.53 -8.25 -20.02
CA THR A 457 -15.52 -8.71 -19.03
C THR A 457 -14.96 -9.88 -18.21
N VAL A 458 -14.34 -10.87 -18.86
CA VAL A 458 -13.69 -11.99 -18.16
C VAL A 458 -12.56 -11.51 -17.26
N SER A 459 -11.71 -10.59 -17.75
CA SER A 459 -10.65 -9.99 -16.95
C SER A 459 -11.21 -9.30 -15.69
N LEU A 460 -12.22 -8.43 -15.84
CA LEU A 460 -12.83 -7.71 -14.73
C LEU A 460 -13.46 -8.65 -13.69
N GLN A 461 -14.08 -9.75 -14.11
CA GLN A 461 -14.60 -10.77 -13.19
C GLN A 461 -13.48 -11.43 -12.36
N GLY A 462 -12.38 -11.80 -13.01
CA GLY A 462 -11.22 -12.38 -12.33
C GLY A 462 -10.56 -11.40 -11.36
N LEU A 463 -10.44 -10.13 -11.74
CA LEU A 463 -9.89 -9.07 -10.88
C LEU A 463 -10.79 -8.79 -9.67
N ASN A 464 -12.11 -8.72 -9.87
CA ASN A 464 -13.07 -8.54 -8.77
C ASN A 464 -13.06 -9.72 -7.79
N THR A 465 -12.93 -10.95 -8.29
CA THR A 465 -12.80 -12.15 -7.44
C THR A 465 -11.57 -12.03 -6.54
N ARG A 466 -10.41 -11.72 -7.13
CA ARG A 466 -9.16 -11.52 -6.36
C ARG A 466 -9.25 -10.37 -5.36
N LEU A 467 -9.96 -9.29 -5.69
CA LEU A 467 -10.21 -8.19 -4.76
C LEU A 467 -11.11 -8.64 -3.60
N GLY A 468 -12.13 -9.44 -3.88
CA GLY A 468 -12.98 -10.09 -2.88
C GLY A 468 -12.15 -10.90 -1.88
N ASP A 469 -11.27 -11.78 -2.38
CA ASP A 469 -10.37 -12.58 -1.54
C ASP A 469 -9.48 -11.73 -0.62
N VAL A 470 -8.99 -10.59 -1.12
CA VAL A 470 -8.19 -9.64 -0.31
C VAL A 470 -9.05 -9.01 0.79
N ARG A 471 -10.28 -8.58 0.48
CA ARG A 471 -11.19 -7.97 1.45
C ARG A 471 -11.65 -8.97 2.51
N ASP A 472 -11.90 -10.21 2.14
CA ASP A 472 -12.26 -11.28 3.07
C ASP A 472 -11.10 -11.57 4.04
N ARG A 473 -9.86 -11.63 3.54
CA ARG A 473 -8.67 -11.75 4.38
C ARG A 473 -8.53 -10.57 5.33
N LEU A 474 -8.75 -9.34 4.85
CA LEU A 474 -8.67 -8.14 5.68
C LEU A 474 -9.71 -8.14 6.81
N ALA A 475 -10.94 -8.54 6.50
CA ALA A 475 -12.03 -8.68 7.46
C ALA A 475 -11.71 -9.77 8.50
N ALA A 476 -11.18 -10.92 8.08
CA ALA A 476 -10.77 -11.99 8.98
C ALA A 476 -9.65 -11.54 9.95
N LEU A 477 -8.66 -10.78 9.46
CA LEU A 477 -7.61 -10.20 10.30
C LEU A 477 -8.17 -9.21 11.33
N ALA A 478 -9.13 -8.36 10.95
CA ALA A 478 -9.79 -7.45 11.88
C ALA A 478 -10.59 -8.19 12.96
N GLN A 479 -11.41 -9.17 12.55
CA GLN A 479 -12.19 -10.00 13.48
C GLN A 479 -11.29 -10.78 14.46
N ALA A 480 -10.15 -11.30 14.00
CA ALA A 480 -9.20 -12.01 14.85
C ALA A 480 -8.61 -11.09 15.94
N GLU A 481 -8.32 -9.84 15.60
CA GLU A 481 -7.81 -8.85 16.55
C GLU A 481 -8.88 -8.43 17.57
N ASP A 482 -10.11 -8.17 17.13
CA ASP A 482 -11.23 -7.82 18.02
C ASP A 482 -11.55 -8.97 18.98
N ALA A 483 -11.51 -10.21 18.49
CA ALA A 483 -11.68 -11.41 19.30
C ALA A 483 -10.56 -11.55 20.34
N ALA A 484 -9.32 -11.20 20.00
CA ALA A 484 -8.19 -11.22 20.93
C ALA A 484 -8.33 -10.15 22.02
N MET A 485 -8.76 -8.94 21.64
CA MET A 485 -9.03 -7.87 22.60
C MET A 485 -10.13 -8.29 23.59
N SER A 486 -11.23 -8.84 23.07
CA SER A 486 -12.36 -9.32 23.88
C SER A 486 -11.93 -10.43 24.85
N ARG A 487 -11.07 -11.37 24.38
CA ARG A 487 -10.49 -12.43 25.23
C ARG A 487 -9.62 -11.86 26.35
N LEU A 488 -8.77 -10.88 26.03
CA LEU A 488 -7.94 -10.20 27.00
C LEU A 488 -8.78 -9.44 28.03
N ASP A 489 -9.77 -8.67 27.59
CA ASP A 489 -10.65 -7.89 28.47
C ASP A 489 -11.44 -8.80 29.42
N ALA A 490 -11.97 -9.92 28.93
CA ALA A 490 -12.67 -10.90 29.75
C ALA A 490 -11.76 -11.56 30.80
N ALA A 491 -10.52 -11.92 30.42
CA ALA A 491 -9.55 -12.49 31.36
C ALA A 491 -9.14 -11.47 32.43
N VAL A 492 -8.95 -10.20 32.04
CA VAL A 492 -8.64 -9.11 32.97
C VAL A 492 -9.79 -8.86 33.94
N ALA A 493 -11.03 -8.76 33.45
CA ALA A 493 -12.20 -8.54 34.29
C ALA A 493 -12.38 -9.65 35.34
N ARG A 494 -12.16 -10.91 34.96
CA ARG A 494 -12.21 -12.06 35.88
C ARG A 494 -11.19 -11.92 37.01
N LEU A 495 -9.93 -11.63 36.69
CA LEU A 495 -8.86 -11.51 37.69
C LEU A 495 -9.08 -10.32 38.62
N VAL A 496 -9.53 -9.18 38.09
CA VAL A 496 -9.86 -8.00 38.90
C VAL A 496 -11.01 -8.29 39.86
N ALA A 497 -12.06 -9.00 39.43
CA ALA A 497 -13.16 -9.40 40.30
C ALA A 497 -12.69 -10.30 41.46
N ILE A 498 -11.83 -11.29 41.18
CA ILE A 498 -11.25 -12.18 42.21
C ILE A 498 -10.42 -11.39 43.24
N ALA A 499 -9.68 -10.37 42.80
CA ALA A 499 -8.92 -9.52 43.71
C ALA A 499 -9.79 -8.60 44.58
N ALA A 500 -11.00 -8.23 44.12
CA ALA A 500 -11.92 -7.39 44.88
C ALA A 500 -12.68 -8.15 45.99
N GLU A 501 -12.79 -9.48 45.87
CA GLU A 501 -13.45 -10.35 46.85
C GLU A 501 -12.54 -10.76 48.04
N ARG A 502 -11.26 -10.41 48.01
CA ARG A 502 -10.24 -10.74 49.02
C ARG A 502 -9.63 -9.50 49.64
#